data_AF-A0A2V5ZR60-F1
#
_entry.id   AF-A0A2V5ZR60-F1
#
_cell.length_a   1.000
_cell.length_b   1.000
_cell.length_c   1.000
_cell.angle_alpha   90.00
_cell.angle_beta   90.00
_cell.angle_gamma   90.00
#
_symmetry.space_group_name_H-M   'P 1'
#
loop_
_entity.id
_entity.type
_entity.pdbx_description
1 polymer ?
#
loop_
_entity_poly.entity_id
_entity_poly.type
_entity_poly.pdbx_seq_one_letter_code
_entity_poly.pdbx_strand_id
1 'polypeptide(L)'
;MNLKTAAVVFGFLAHLSAGTISAADLHPIIEIETGYFFGASENGKWIKPDEAAKSVRNKTTYQVYSLTKQVGQITAAKPTSVEEPCRDTLMVSLSSKPKDGVIGLAAPWNALPRKPIMAVSLPGCCPRFLEVSRNR
;
A
#
# COMPACT_ATOMS: atom_id res chain seq x y z
N MET A 1 3.48 -69.82 -20.47
CA MET A 1 2.95 -69.35 -21.76
C MET A 1 2.11 -68.10 -21.51
N ASN A 2 2.58 -66.96 -22.05
CA ASN A 2 1.85 -65.72 -22.42
C ASN A 2 0.86 -65.09 -21.41
N LEU A 3 1.16 -63.93 -20.78
CA LEU A 3 1.25 -62.54 -21.31
C LEU A 3 -0.12 -61.95 -21.69
N LYS A 4 -0.37 -60.71 -21.18
CA LYS A 4 -1.49 -59.75 -21.40
C LYS A 4 -2.50 -59.78 -20.24
N THR A 5 -2.87 -58.69 -19.53
CA THR A 5 -2.84 -57.27 -19.87
C THR A 5 -2.88 -56.45 -18.57
N ALA A 6 -2.08 -55.39 -18.51
CA ALA A 6 -2.06 -54.42 -17.43
C ALA A 6 -3.33 -53.56 -17.44
N ALA A 7 -3.86 -53.27 -16.26
CA ALA A 7 -4.76 -52.14 -16.03
C ALA A 7 -4.30 -51.40 -14.78
N VAL A 8 -3.23 -50.62 -14.94
CA VAL A 8 -2.82 -49.64 -13.92
C VAL A 8 -3.76 -48.46 -14.06
N VAL A 9 -4.73 -48.37 -13.14
CA VAL A 9 -5.59 -47.20 -12.98
C VAL A 9 -4.71 -46.07 -12.45
N PHE A 10 -4.10 -45.31 -13.36
CA PHE A 10 -3.51 -44.02 -13.01
C PHE A 10 -4.65 -43.05 -12.72
N GLY A 11 -5.06 -43.01 -11.46
CA GLY A 11 -5.87 -41.92 -10.93
C GLY A 11 -5.08 -40.63 -11.09
N PHE A 12 -5.44 -39.82 -12.09
CA PHE A 12 -5.03 -38.43 -12.18
C PHE A 12 -5.65 -37.69 -10.99
N LEU A 13 -4.94 -37.70 -9.87
CA LEU A 13 -5.22 -36.81 -8.75
C LEU A 13 -4.83 -35.41 -9.21
N ALA A 14 -5.77 -34.71 -9.85
CA ALA A 14 -5.64 -33.29 -10.17
C ALA A 14 -5.46 -32.53 -8.85
N HIS A 15 -4.20 -32.26 -8.49
CA HIS A 15 -3.83 -31.29 -7.47
C HIS A 15 -4.27 -29.92 -7.97
N LEU A 16 -5.54 -29.59 -7.70
CA LEU A 16 -6.08 -28.25 -7.86
C LEU A 16 -5.36 -27.38 -6.84
N SER A 17 -4.25 -26.79 -7.27
CA SER A 17 -3.50 -25.83 -6.49
C SER A 17 -4.39 -24.60 -6.37
N ALA A 18 -5.12 -24.49 -5.27
CA ALA A 18 -5.85 -23.29 -4.92
C ALA A 18 -4.82 -22.17 -4.73
N GLY A 19 -4.50 -21.46 -5.82
CA GLY A 19 -3.75 -20.24 -5.74
C GLY A 19 -4.55 -19.30 -4.84
N THR A 20 -4.02 -19.00 -3.66
CA THR A 20 -4.56 -17.94 -2.83
C THR A 20 -4.38 -16.65 -3.62
N ILE A 21 -5.45 -16.23 -4.29
CA ILE A 21 -5.56 -14.86 -4.78
C ILE A 21 -5.57 -14.02 -3.52
N SER A 22 -4.39 -13.54 -3.10
CA SER A 22 -4.29 -12.55 -2.05
C SER A 22 -5.07 -11.35 -2.56
N ALA A 23 -6.15 -11.00 -1.88
CA ALA A 23 -6.72 -9.66 -2.03
C ALA A 23 -5.55 -8.69 -1.89
N ALA A 24 -5.42 -7.77 -2.83
CA ALA A 24 -4.37 -6.77 -2.76
C ALA A 24 -4.54 -6.01 -1.44
N ASP A 25 -3.49 -5.95 -0.64
CA ASP A 25 -3.56 -5.22 0.61
C ASP A 25 -3.68 -3.73 0.29
N LEU A 26 -4.72 -3.10 0.80
CA LEU A 26 -4.93 -1.66 0.72
C LEU A 26 -4.10 -0.97 1.80
N HIS A 27 -3.32 0.04 1.43
CA HIS A 27 -2.40 0.73 2.33
C HIS A 27 -2.77 2.20 2.50
N PRO A 28 -3.71 2.53 3.42
CA PRO A 28 -4.19 3.89 3.61
C PRO A 28 -3.14 4.84 4.18
N ILE A 29 -3.24 6.11 3.76
CA ILE A 29 -2.31 7.20 4.06
C ILE A 29 -3.09 8.38 4.66
N ILE A 30 -2.62 8.88 5.81
CA ILE A 30 -3.22 10.00 6.53
C ILE A 30 -2.18 11.07 6.85
N GLU A 31 -2.64 12.31 6.90
CA GLU A 31 -1.96 13.43 7.55
C GLU A 31 -2.29 13.40 9.05
N ILE A 32 -1.29 13.62 9.90
CA ILE A 32 -1.38 13.33 11.34
C ILE A 32 -1.88 14.53 12.17
N GLU A 33 -1.58 15.75 11.77
CA GLU A 33 -1.92 16.96 12.53
C GLU A 33 -3.44 17.22 12.51
N THR A 34 -4.02 17.11 11.32
CA THR A 34 -5.44 17.35 11.05
C THR A 34 -6.25 16.06 10.99
N GLY A 35 -5.63 14.94 10.58
CA GLY A 35 -6.36 13.70 10.29
C GLY A 35 -6.89 13.63 8.85
N TYR A 36 -6.37 14.44 7.93
CA TYR A 36 -6.78 14.41 6.53
C TYR A 36 -6.44 13.05 5.90
N PHE A 37 -7.41 12.46 5.19
CA PHE A 37 -7.26 11.17 4.54
C PHE A 37 -6.90 11.36 3.06
N PHE A 38 -5.65 11.05 2.69
CA PHE A 38 -5.18 11.24 1.32
C PHE A 38 -5.68 10.16 0.35
N GLY A 39 -6.03 8.97 0.86
CA GLY A 39 -6.31 7.80 0.04
C GLY A 39 -5.45 6.62 0.45
N ALA A 40 -5.12 5.77 -0.51
CA ALA A 40 -4.34 4.57 -0.25
C ALA A 40 -3.44 4.18 -1.43
N SER A 41 -2.45 3.34 -1.15
CA SER A 41 -1.73 2.59 -2.18
C SER A 41 -2.24 1.15 -2.22
N GLU A 42 -2.47 0.62 -3.41
CA GLU A 42 -2.76 -0.80 -3.63
C GLU A 42 -1.89 -1.28 -4.79
N ASN A 43 -1.05 -2.30 -4.57
CA ASN A 43 -0.11 -2.82 -5.58
C ASN A 43 0.76 -1.73 -6.26
N GLY A 44 1.17 -0.72 -5.50
CA GLY A 44 1.96 0.41 -6.00
C GLY A 44 1.17 1.41 -6.85
N LYS A 45 -0.15 1.25 -6.97
CA LYS A 45 -1.06 2.22 -7.61
C LYS A 45 -1.73 3.09 -6.56
N TRP A 46 -1.91 4.36 -6.89
CA TRP A 46 -2.65 5.30 -6.07
C TRP A 46 -4.16 5.06 -6.19
N ILE A 47 -4.85 4.96 -5.05
CA ILE A 47 -6.29 4.86 -4.92
C ILE A 47 -6.80 6.15 -4.27
N LYS A 48 -7.82 6.75 -4.89
CA LYS A 48 -8.39 8.03 -4.45
C LYS A 48 -9.06 7.92 -3.07
N PRO A 49 -9.16 9.02 -2.29
CA PRO A 49 -9.76 9.01 -0.95
C PRO A 49 -11.14 8.36 -0.89
N ASP A 50 -12.06 8.76 -1.76
CA ASP A 50 -13.46 8.30 -1.77
C ASP A 50 -13.58 6.80 -2.05
N GLU A 51 -12.74 6.27 -2.93
CA GLU A 51 -12.67 4.86 -3.25
C GLU A 51 -12.01 4.06 -2.12
N ALA A 52 -10.86 4.50 -1.64
CA ALA A 52 -10.11 3.83 -0.57
C ALA A 52 -10.94 3.75 0.72
N ALA A 53 -11.66 4.82 1.08
CA ALA A 53 -12.45 4.91 2.30
C ALA A 53 -13.56 3.84 2.41
N LYS A 54 -14.03 3.29 1.28
CA LYS A 54 -15.01 2.19 1.27
C LYS A 54 -14.44 0.93 1.93
N SER A 55 -13.14 0.71 1.80
CA SER A 55 -12.42 -0.50 2.23
C SER A 55 -11.62 -0.30 3.52
N VAL A 56 -11.39 0.95 3.96
CA VAL A 56 -10.73 1.22 5.25
C VAL A 56 -11.62 0.74 6.41
N ARG A 57 -11.02 -0.04 7.31
CA ARG A 57 -11.68 -0.55 8.52
C ARG A 57 -11.63 0.48 9.64
N ASN A 58 -12.58 0.38 10.57
CA ASN A 58 -12.50 1.14 11.81
C ASN A 58 -11.31 0.65 12.67
N LYS A 59 -10.72 1.54 13.48
CA LYS A 59 -9.53 1.25 14.32
C LYS A 59 -8.32 0.75 13.51
N THR A 60 -8.11 1.30 12.32
CA THR A 60 -6.93 0.97 11.50
C THR A 60 -5.67 1.52 12.20
N THR A 61 -4.62 0.70 12.26
CA THR A 61 -3.33 1.08 12.85
C THR A 61 -2.40 1.64 11.78
N TYR A 62 -1.82 2.81 12.05
CA TYR A 62 -0.91 3.52 11.18
C TYR A 62 0.46 3.62 11.84
N GLN A 63 1.50 3.37 11.07
CA GLN A 63 2.86 3.75 11.42
C GLN A 63 3.05 5.24 11.17
N VAL A 64 3.51 5.99 12.18
CA VAL A 64 3.66 7.45 12.12
C VAL A 64 5.11 7.80 11.79
N TYR A 65 5.30 8.63 10.77
CA TYR A 65 6.60 9.05 10.28
C TYR A 65 6.77 10.57 10.34
N SER A 66 7.97 11.00 10.74
CA SER A 66 8.51 12.32 10.41
C SER A 66 9.25 12.26 9.07
N LEU A 67 9.85 13.37 8.65
CA LEU A 67 10.67 13.42 7.43
C LEU A 67 11.89 12.49 7.46
N THR A 68 12.36 12.10 8.64
CA THR A 68 13.65 11.39 8.81
C THR A 68 13.56 10.08 9.59
N LYS A 69 12.48 9.85 10.35
CA LYS A 69 12.33 8.66 11.18
C LYS A 69 10.87 8.26 11.37
N GLN A 70 10.65 6.99 11.70
CA GLN A 70 9.40 6.57 12.32
C GLN A 70 9.37 7.06 13.77
N VAL A 71 8.26 7.66 14.19
CA VAL A 71 8.10 8.23 15.54
C VAL A 71 7.17 7.41 16.42
N GLY A 72 6.32 6.56 15.83
CA GLY A 72 5.45 5.67 16.60
C GLY A 72 4.36 5.01 15.77
N GLN A 73 3.26 4.67 16.45
CA GLN A 73 2.05 4.12 15.86
C GLN A 73 0.82 4.81 16.44
N ILE A 74 -0.25 4.86 15.66
CA ILE A 74 -1.53 5.41 16.07
C ILE A 74 -2.69 4.63 15.47
N THR A 75 -3.84 4.60 16.16
CA THR A 75 -5.08 4.08 15.60
C THR A 75 -6.00 5.22 15.16
N ALA A 76 -6.67 5.04 14.03
CA ALA A 76 -7.67 6.00 13.56
C ALA A 76 -9.00 5.32 13.24
N ALA A 77 -10.08 6.10 13.35
CA ALA A 77 -11.41 5.69 12.94
C ALA A 77 -11.51 5.57 11.41
N LYS A 78 -12.62 5.00 10.94
CA LYS A 78 -12.94 4.98 9.50
C LYS A 78 -13.03 6.42 8.95
N PRO A 79 -12.53 6.71 7.72
CA PRO A 79 -12.65 8.03 7.12
C PRO A 79 -14.12 8.44 6.93
N THR A 80 -14.40 9.71 7.21
CA THR A 80 -15.72 10.33 7.04
C THR A 80 -15.58 11.66 6.30
N SER A 81 -16.59 12.00 5.49
CA SER A 81 -16.69 13.32 4.87
C SER A 81 -16.77 14.39 5.95
N VAL A 82 -16.06 15.49 5.73
CA VAL A 82 -16.36 16.73 6.45
C VAL A 82 -17.64 17.34 5.89
N GLU A 83 -18.34 18.10 6.73
CA GLU A 83 -19.52 18.87 6.32
C GLU A 83 -19.14 19.92 5.25
N GLU A 84 -20.14 20.49 4.58
CA GLU A 84 -19.98 21.55 3.57
C GLU A 84 -18.97 22.64 3.98
N PRO A 85 -18.10 23.12 3.07
CA PRO A 85 -18.26 23.11 1.60
C PRO A 85 -17.51 21.99 0.85
N CYS A 86 -16.77 21.12 1.55
CA CYS A 86 -15.83 20.19 0.92
C CYS A 86 -16.21 18.72 1.19
N ARG A 87 -17.34 18.24 0.65
CA ARG A 87 -17.77 16.84 0.85
C ARG A 87 -16.77 15.79 0.34
N ASP A 88 -15.91 16.19 -0.59
CA ASP A 88 -14.86 15.30 -1.12
C ASP A 88 -13.65 15.19 -0.19
N THR A 89 -13.58 16.02 0.85
CA THR A 89 -12.55 15.95 1.88
C THR A 89 -12.94 14.93 2.93
N LEU A 90 -12.11 13.89 3.05
CA LEU A 90 -12.27 12.86 4.06
C LEU A 90 -11.29 13.09 5.19
N MET A 91 -11.77 12.93 6.42
CA MET A 91 -10.96 13.00 7.63
C MET A 91 -11.14 11.74 8.47
N VAL A 92 -10.13 11.41 9.26
CA VAL A 92 -10.17 10.36 10.27
C VAL A 92 -10.09 10.97 11.67
N SER A 93 -10.80 10.35 12.62
CA SER A 93 -10.63 10.67 14.03
C SER A 93 -9.47 9.83 14.60
N LEU A 94 -8.45 10.51 15.11
CA LEU A 94 -7.25 9.89 15.69
C LEU A 94 -7.49 9.55 17.16
N SER A 95 -6.98 8.41 17.64
CA SER A 95 -7.13 8.00 19.05
C SER A 95 -6.48 8.96 20.05
N SER A 96 -5.43 9.65 19.64
CA SER A 96 -4.76 10.71 20.37
C SER A 96 -3.99 11.59 19.39
N LYS A 97 -3.74 12.87 19.68
CA LYS A 97 -2.87 13.68 18.82
C LYS A 97 -1.41 13.37 19.12
N PRO A 98 -0.61 12.86 18.16
CA PRO A 98 0.82 12.68 18.37
C PRO A 98 1.50 14.04 18.58
N LYS A 99 2.54 14.08 19.40
CA LYS A 99 3.37 15.29 19.56
C LYS A 99 4.30 15.52 18.36
N ASP A 100 4.67 14.45 17.68
CA ASP A 100 5.61 14.42 16.57
C ASP A 100 5.05 13.55 15.43
N GLY A 101 5.49 13.83 14.19
CA GLY A 101 5.10 13.09 13.00
C GLY A 101 4.19 13.89 12.08
N VAL A 102 4.25 13.60 10.78
CA VAL A 102 3.52 14.34 9.74
C VAL A 102 2.60 13.40 8.95
N ILE A 103 3.04 12.17 8.69
CA ILE A 103 2.30 11.21 7.86
C ILE A 103 2.12 9.89 8.62
N GLY A 104 0.91 9.35 8.53
CA GLY A 104 0.57 7.99 8.96
C GLY A 104 0.39 7.07 7.76
N LEU A 105 0.99 5.88 7.81
CA LEU A 105 0.84 4.85 6.78
C LEU A 105 0.46 3.51 7.41
N ALA A 106 -0.65 2.93 6.96
CA ALA A 106 -1.07 1.59 7.33
C ALA A 106 -0.52 0.57 6.31
N ALA A 107 0.75 0.22 6.45
CA ALA A 107 1.42 -0.75 5.59
C ALA A 107 2.45 -1.57 6.36
N PRO A 108 2.86 -2.75 5.87
CA PRO A 108 3.90 -3.56 6.52
C PRO A 108 5.33 -3.08 6.23
N TRP A 109 5.54 -2.17 5.28
CA TRP A 109 6.88 -1.70 4.88
C TRP A 109 7.26 -0.35 5.51
N ASN A 110 8.57 -0.05 5.47
CA ASN A 110 9.11 1.24 5.90
C ASN A 110 8.92 2.32 4.81
N ALA A 111 8.25 3.43 5.17
CA ALA A 111 7.91 4.52 4.26
C ALA A 111 9.03 5.56 4.06
N LEU A 112 10.14 5.46 4.81
CA LEU A 112 11.22 6.44 4.73
C LEU A 112 11.91 6.41 3.35
N PRO A 113 12.38 7.56 2.85
CA PRO A 113 13.14 7.63 1.61
C PRO A 113 14.30 6.63 1.62
N ARG A 114 14.37 5.82 0.57
CA ARG A 114 15.50 4.91 0.36
C ARG A 114 16.72 5.70 -0.11
N LYS A 115 17.92 5.21 0.21
CA LYS A 115 19.15 5.80 -0.33
C LYS A 115 19.11 5.71 -1.86
N PRO A 116 19.33 6.82 -2.59
CA PRO A 116 19.39 6.77 -4.03
C PRO A 116 20.56 5.89 -4.44
N ILE A 117 20.29 4.90 -5.29
CA ILE A 117 21.33 4.11 -5.94
C ILE A 117 21.69 4.89 -7.20
N MET A 118 22.91 5.42 -7.26
CA MET A 118 23.44 5.97 -8.50
C MET A 118 23.50 4.83 -9.51
N ALA A 119 22.75 4.93 -10.60
CA ALA A 119 22.93 4.00 -11.71
C ALA A 119 24.38 4.16 -12.20
N VAL A 120 25.18 3.08 -12.11
CA VAL A 120 26.52 3.07 -12.69
C VAL A 120 26.34 3.34 -14.17
N SER A 121 26.86 4.47 -14.65
CA SER A 121 26.94 4.75 -16.07
C SER A 121 27.88 3.72 -16.69
N LEU A 122 27.34 2.67 -17.29
CA LEU A 122 28.11 1.90 -18.25
C LEU A 122 28.48 2.83 -19.42
N PRO A 123 29.75 2.87 -19.84
CA PRO A 123 30.15 3.69 -20.98
C PRO A 123 29.34 3.25 -22.21
N GLY A 124 28.40 4.09 -22.63
CA GLY A 124 27.48 3.82 -23.75
C GLY A 124 25.99 4.04 -23.45
N CYS A 125 25.57 4.08 -22.19
CA CYS A 125 24.20 4.47 -21.84
C CYS A 125 24.12 5.99 -21.60
N CYS A 126 23.58 6.72 -22.56
CA CYS A 126 23.21 8.12 -22.41
C CYS A 126 22.34 8.28 -21.14
N PRO A 127 22.69 9.18 -20.20
CA PRO A 127 21.96 9.27 -18.94
C PRO A 127 20.60 9.93 -19.19
N ARG A 128 19.55 9.11 -19.23
CA ARG A 128 18.14 9.55 -19.23
C ARG A 128 17.70 10.14 -17.89
N PHE A 129 18.62 10.79 -17.17
CA PHE A 129 18.38 11.35 -15.84
C PHE A 129 17.88 12.81 -15.89
N LEU A 130 17.93 13.46 -17.05
CA LEU A 130 17.42 14.84 -17.22
C LEU A 130 15.95 14.93 -17.66
N GLU A 131 15.28 13.82 -17.95
CA GLU A 131 13.90 13.82 -18.48
C GLU A 131 12.79 13.80 -17.42
N VAL A 132 13.11 13.85 -16.12
CA VAL A 132 12.09 13.89 -15.03
C VAL A 132 11.69 15.33 -14.66
N SER A 133 12.39 16.37 -15.14
CA SER A 133 12.04 17.77 -14.85
C SER A 133 11.27 18.48 -15.99
N ARG A 134 11.00 17.79 -17.10
CA ARG A 134 10.44 18.42 -18.31
C ARG A 134 9.17 17.71 -18.79
N ASN A 135 8.19 17.58 -17.91
CA ASN A 135 6.78 17.51 -18.30
C ASN A 135 5.95 17.93 -17.08
N ARG A 136 5.92 19.26 -16.90
CA ARG A 136 4.80 19.96 -16.28
C ARG A 136 3.83 20.32 -17.39
#